data_AF-A0A3S0J5W2-F1
#
_entry.id   AF-A0A3S0J5W2-F1
#
_cell.length_a   1.000
_cell.length_b   1.000
_cell.length_c   1.000
_cell.angle_alpha   90.00
_cell.angle_beta   90.00
_cell.angle_gamma   90.00
#
_symmetry.space_group_name_H-M   'P 1'
#
loop_
_entity.id
_entity.type
_entity.pdbx_description
1 polymer ?
#
loop_
_entity_poly.entity_id
_entity_poly.type
_entity_poly.pdbx_seq_one_letter_code
_entity_poly.pdbx_strand_id
1 'polypeptide(L)'
;MDKLFVYLLLASPVLWLVSLLLLMHWRRFWQFFLLNLALLAGYLWVLSSDLISFGHDEYGLKWLFAVLAAMTTHVVLGFGFAVGFRMRRSLGHS
;
A
#
# COMPACT_ATOMS: atom_id res chain seq x y z
N MET A 1 -1.06 2.33 -20.54
CA MET A 1 -1.17 1.77 -19.17
C MET A 1 -2.00 0.51 -19.24
N ASP A 2 -1.49 -0.59 -18.70
CA ASP A 2 -2.24 -1.85 -18.67
C ASP A 2 -3.53 -1.68 -17.86
N LYS A 3 -4.64 -2.18 -18.39
CA LYS A 3 -5.96 -2.10 -17.72
C LYS A 3 -5.91 -2.70 -16.31
N LEU A 4 -5.10 -3.75 -16.13
CA LEU A 4 -4.84 -4.38 -14.84
C LEU A 4 -4.22 -3.43 -13.82
N PHE A 5 -3.23 -2.62 -14.22
CA PHE A 5 -2.60 -1.66 -13.31
C PHE A 5 -3.60 -0.61 -12.83
N VAL A 6 -4.43 -0.09 -13.74
CA VAL A 6 -5.47 0.90 -13.40
C VAL A 6 -6.49 0.30 -12.43
N TYR A 7 -6.93 -0.94 -12.65
CA TYR A 7 -7.83 -1.63 -11.71
C TYR A 7 -7.18 -1.85 -10.35
N LEU A 8 -5.91 -2.25 -10.29
CA LEU A 8 -5.18 -2.43 -9.03
C LEU A 8 -4.99 -1.11 -8.27
N LEU A 9 -4.67 -0.04 -8.99
CA LEU A 9 -4.53 1.30 -8.41
C LEU A 9 -5.86 1.75 -7.78
N LEU A 10 -6.97 1.60 -8.50
CA LEU A 10 -8.31 1.95 -8.01
C LEU A 10 -8.78 1.03 -6.87
N ALA A 11 -8.36 -0.24 -6.88
CA ALA A 11 -8.67 -1.20 -5.81
C ALA A 11 -7.80 -0.98 -4.56
N SER A 12 -6.70 -0.25 -4.65
CA SER A 12 -5.74 -0.10 -3.54
C SER A 12 -6.36 0.47 -2.26
N PRO A 13 -7.20 1.52 -2.27
CA PRO A 13 -7.88 2.00 -1.06
C PRO A 13 -8.77 0.92 -0.42
N VAL A 14 -9.47 0.14 -1.24
CA VAL A 14 -10.34 -0.94 -0.78
C VAL A 14 -9.53 -2.07 -0.17
N LEU A 15 -8.46 -2.51 -0.84
CA LEU A 15 -7.56 -3.56 -0.34
C LEU A 15 -6.90 -3.16 0.98
N TRP A 16 -6.53 -1.90 1.13
CA TRP A 16 -5.99 -1.38 2.37
C TRP A 16 -7.02 -1.44 3.52
N LEU A 17 -8.26 -0.98 3.28
CA LEU A 17 -9.34 -1.07 4.28
C LEU A 17 -9.64 -2.52 4.67
N VAL A 18 -9.71 -3.43 3.70
CA VAL A 18 -9.92 -4.86 3.97
C VAL A 18 -8.77 -5.43 4.82
N SER A 19 -7.53 -5.03 4.55
CA SER A 19 -6.36 -5.44 5.33
C SER A 19 -6.48 -5.00 6.80
N LEU A 20 -6.95 -3.77 7.04
CA LEU A 20 -7.18 -3.26 8.40
C LEU A 20 -8.28 -4.06 9.12
N LEU A 21 -9.39 -4.34 8.45
CA LEU A 21 -10.49 -5.14 9.01
C LEU A 21 -10.02 -6.56 9.39
N LEU A 22 -9.21 -7.20 8.54
CA LEU A 22 -8.66 -8.53 8.80
C LEU A 22 -7.72 -8.55 10.01
N LEU A 23 -6.95 -7.46 10.21
CA LEU A 23 -5.95 -7.36 11.27
C LEU A 23 -6.46 -6.66 12.54
N MET A 24 -7.69 -6.16 12.57
CA MET A 24 -8.24 -5.36 13.68
C MET A 24 -8.15 -6.05 15.05
N HIS A 25 -8.27 -7.38 15.09
CA HIS A 25 -8.19 -8.18 16.32
C HIS A 25 -6.77 -8.68 16.64
N TRP A 26 -5.76 -8.21 15.92
CA TRP A 26 -4.38 -8.59 16.16
C TRP A 26 -3.76 -7.72 17.26
N ARG A 27 -3.07 -8.33 18.23
CA ARG A 27 -2.44 -7.61 19.35
C ARG A 27 -1.47 -6.50 18.91
N ARG A 28 -0.85 -6.65 17.73
CA ARG A 28 0.08 -5.67 17.15
C ARG A 28 -0.58 -4.77 16.09
N PHE A 29 -1.91 -4.74 16.03
CA PHE A 29 -2.66 -3.94 15.07
C PHE A 29 -2.22 -2.47 15.10
N TRP A 30 -2.09 -1.87 16.29
CA TRP A 30 -1.65 -0.47 16.40
C TRP A 30 -0.25 -0.22 15.83
N GLN A 31 0.69 -1.15 16.02
CA GLN A 31 2.03 -1.04 15.43
C GLN A 31 1.95 -1.11 13.89
N PHE A 32 1.16 -2.05 13.37
CA PHE A 32 0.91 -2.18 11.93
C PHE A 32 0.25 -0.93 11.35
N PHE A 33 -0.79 -0.42 12.01
CA PHE A 33 -1.51 0.78 11.60
C PHE A 33 -0.61 2.00 11.56
N LEU A 34 0.18 2.24 12.62
CA LEU A 34 1.12 3.36 12.69
C LEU A 34 2.22 3.27 11.62
N LEU A 35 2.76 2.07 11.36
CA LEU A 35 3.73 1.85 10.28
C LEU A 35 3.13 2.17 8.91
N ASN A 36 1.90 1.71 8.64
CA ASN A 36 1.22 2.01 7.38
C ASN A 36 0.88 3.50 7.25
N LEU A 37 0.49 4.15 8.35
CA LEU A 37 0.22 5.58 8.36
C LEU A 37 1.50 6.39 8.10
N ALA A 38 2.63 6.01 8.72
CA ALA A 38 3.93 6.62 8.49
C ALA A 38 4.39 6.44 7.04
N LEU A 39 4.19 5.26 6.45
CA LEU A 39 4.49 5.02 5.04
C LEU A 39 3.60 5.85 4.10
N LEU A 40 2.30 5.94 4.38
CA LEU A 40 1.38 6.81 3.64
C LEU A 40 1.83 8.27 3.69
N ALA A 41 2.16 8.77 4.88
CA ALA A 41 2.70 10.11 5.05
C ALA A 41 4.01 10.29 4.28
N GLY A 42 4.88 9.28 4.25
CA GLY A 42 6.10 9.25 3.44
C GLY A 42 5.82 9.33 1.95
N TYR A 43 4.87 8.54 1.43
CA TYR A 43 4.47 8.62 0.02
C TYR A 43 3.90 9.99 -0.35
N LEU A 44 3.03 10.56 0.50
CA LEU A 44 2.47 11.89 0.30
C LEU A 44 3.52 12.99 0.38
N TRP A 45 4.48 12.86 1.31
CA TRP A 45 5.60 13.78 1.43
C TRP A 45 6.46 13.75 0.17
N VAL A 46 6.87 12.55 -0.27
CA VAL A 46 7.61 12.38 -1.52
C VAL A 46 6.82 13.03 -2.64
N LEU A 47 5.51 12.74 -2.75
CA LEU A 47 4.61 13.31 -3.76
C LEU A 47 4.48 14.85 -3.69
N SER A 48 4.72 15.46 -2.54
CA SER A 48 4.60 16.91 -2.37
C SER A 48 5.95 17.63 -2.51
N SER A 49 7.02 16.88 -2.73
CA SER A 49 8.39 17.38 -2.71
C SER A 49 9.08 17.20 -4.05
N ASP A 50 9.87 18.19 -4.46
CA ASP A 50 10.78 18.08 -5.61
C ASP A 50 12.08 17.31 -5.27
N LEU A 51 12.05 16.47 -4.22
CA LEU A 51 13.24 15.77 -3.71
C LEU A 51 13.85 14.79 -4.73
N ILE A 52 13.07 14.33 -5.70
CA ILE A 52 13.51 13.35 -6.70
C ILE A 52 13.28 13.92 -8.11
N SER A 53 14.34 14.50 -8.68
CA SER A 53 14.36 14.92 -10.08
C SER A 53 14.78 13.74 -10.97
N PHE A 54 13.86 13.23 -11.78
CA PHE A 54 14.13 12.15 -12.74
C PHE A 54 14.77 12.64 -14.06
N GLY A 55 15.53 13.75 -14.03
CA GLY A 55 16.00 14.43 -15.25
C GLY A 55 14.87 15.21 -15.92
N HIS A 56 15.02 15.56 -17.21
CA HIS A 56 13.96 16.26 -18.00
C HIS A 56 12.70 15.38 -18.11
N ASP A 57 11.86 15.42 -17.08
CA ASP A 57 10.49 14.91 -17.08
C ASP A 57 9.57 16.14 -17.13
N GLU A 58 9.26 16.59 -18.36
CA GLU A 58 8.49 17.82 -18.63
C GLU A 58 7.16 17.88 -17.87
N TYR A 59 6.60 16.73 -17.50
CA TYR A 59 5.29 16.61 -16.85
C TYR A 59 5.34 15.89 -15.49
N GLY A 60 6.52 15.46 -15.02
CA GLY A 60 6.67 14.66 -13.80
C GLY A 60 5.96 13.29 -13.84
N LEU A 61 5.57 12.82 -15.03
CA LEU A 61 4.68 11.66 -15.17
C LEU A 61 5.37 10.36 -14.76
N LYS A 62 6.68 10.24 -15.02
CA LYS A 62 7.44 9.03 -14.70
C LYS A 62 7.60 8.90 -13.19
N TRP A 63 7.89 10.02 -12.54
CA TRP A 63 7.98 10.08 -11.09
C TRP A 63 6.61 9.78 -10.43
N LEU A 64 5.53 10.37 -10.94
CA LEU A 64 4.18 10.14 -10.41
C LEU A 64 3.82 8.66 -10.52
N PHE A 65 4.10 8.07 -11.68
CA PHE A 65 3.89 6.65 -11.90
C PHE A 65 4.71 5.78 -10.93
N ALA A 66 5.99 6.12 -10.69
CA ALA A 66 6.84 5.38 -9.75
C ALA A 66 6.29 5.42 -8.31
N VAL A 67 5.84 6.58 -7.83
CA VAL A 67 5.24 6.73 -6.50
C VAL A 67 3.93 5.94 -6.40
N LEU A 68 3.05 6.06 -7.40
CA LEU A 68 1.78 5.32 -7.43
C LEU A 68 2.00 3.81 -7.52
N ALA A 69 2.98 3.35 -8.30
CA ALA A 69 3.33 1.94 -8.40
C ALA A 69 3.91 1.39 -7.09
N ALA A 70 4.77 2.16 -6.40
CA ALA A 70 5.30 1.81 -5.09
C ALA A 70 4.18 1.69 -4.05
N MET A 71 3.27 2.67 -4.01
CA MET A 71 2.13 2.67 -3.10
C MET A 71 1.20 1.46 -3.36
N THR A 72 0.88 1.20 -4.64
CA THR A 72 0.06 0.05 -5.05
C THR A 72 0.70 -1.28 -4.62
N THR A 73 2.00 -1.43 -4.86
CA THR A 73 2.75 -2.64 -4.50
C THR A 73 2.76 -2.86 -2.98
N HIS A 74 2.99 -1.80 -2.21
CA HIS A 74 2.95 -1.84 -0.75
C HIS A 74 1.58 -2.32 -0.23
N VAL A 75 0.49 -1.78 -0.79
CA VAL A 75 -0.88 -2.18 -0.43
C VAL A 75 -1.15 -3.65 -0.75
N VAL A 76 -0.75 -4.12 -1.94
CA VAL A 76 -0.92 -5.53 -2.35
C VAL A 76 -0.15 -6.48 -1.42
N LEU A 77 1.08 -6.13 -1.05
CA LEU A 77 1.89 -6.90 -0.10
C LEU A 77 1.25 -6.90 1.30
N GLY A 78 0.77 -5.75 1.77
CA GLY A 78 0.08 -5.61 3.05
C GLY A 78 -1.20 -6.45 3.12
N PHE A 79 -1.96 -6.48 2.02
CA PHE A 79 -3.14 -7.33 1.88
C PHE A 79 -2.78 -8.83 1.88
N GLY A 80 -1.77 -9.23 1.11
CA GLY A 80 -1.27 -10.61 1.12
C GLY A 80 -0.83 -11.07 2.50
N PHE A 81 -0.15 -10.19 3.25
CA PHE A 81 0.20 -10.43 4.64
C PHE A 81 -1.04 -10.60 5.53
N ALA A 82 -2.02 -9.70 5.43
CA ALA A 82 -3.25 -9.76 6.23
C ALA A 82 -4.05 -11.05 5.99
N VAL A 83 -4.20 -11.47 4.72
CA VAL A 83 -4.85 -12.72 4.34
C VAL A 83 -4.08 -13.93 4.86
N GLY A 84 -2.76 -13.98 4.63
CA GLY A 84 -1.92 -15.07 5.10
C GLY A 84 -1.93 -15.21 6.63
N PHE A 85 -1.94 -14.09 7.35
CA PHE A 85 -2.06 -14.07 8.81
C PHE A 85 -3.41 -14.64 9.27
N ARG A 86 -4.52 -14.24 8.62
CA ARG A 86 -5.86 -14.74 8.94
C ARG A 86 -6.00 -16.23 8.67
N MET A 87 -5.50 -16.72 7.52
CA MET A 87 -5.52 -18.13 7.16
C MET A 87 -4.78 -18.99 8.18
N ARG A 88 -3.58 -18.59 8.61
CA ARG A 88 -2.81 -19.31 9.63
C ARG A 88 -3.54 -19.40 10.97
N ARG A 89 -4.23 -18.33 11.39
CA ARG A 89 -5.07 -18.38 12.60
C ARG A 89 -6.28 -19.29 12.46
N SER A 90 -6.86 -19.40 11.27
CA SER A 90 -8.00 -20.31 11.03
C SER A 90 -7.59 -21.78 11.07
N LEU A 91 -6.38 -22.11 10.59
CA LEU A 91 -5.87 -23.49 10.54
C LEU A 91 -5.26 -23.98 11.88
N GLY A 92 -4.83 -23.07 12.76
CA GLY A 92 -4.32 -23.42 14.09
C GLY A 92 -5.40 -23.75 15.13
N HIS A 93 -6.67 -23.77 14.74
CA HIS A 93 -7.84 -24.06 15.59
C HIS A 93 -8.59 -25.34 15.16
N SER A 94 -8.03 -26.15 14.24
CA SER A 94 -8.51 -27.50 13.91
C SER A 94 -7.57 -28.55 14.51
#